data_AF-A0A1F8SVM0-F1
#
_entry.id   AF-A0A1F8SVM0-F1
#
_cell.length_a   1.000
_cell.length_b   1.000
_cell.length_c   1.000
_cell.angle_alpha   90.00
_cell.angle_beta   90.00
_cell.angle_gamma   90.00
#
_symmetry.space_group_name_H-M   'P 1'
#
loop_
_entity.id
_entity.type
_entity.pdbx_description
1 polymer ?
#
loop_
_entity_poly.entity_id
_entity_poly.type
_entity_poly.pdbx_seq_one_letter_code
_entity_poly.pdbx_strand_id
1 'polypeptide(L)' 'MPVTAEQAVEAAQRYLDQYLSGATVEDHADQFYGYYTLHILRDGETIGMLSVNGYSSQVFPHTWHGDFIEMSEEE' A
#
# COMPACT_ATOMS: atom_id res chain seq x y z
N MET A 1 1.39 -14.28 9.88
CA MET A 1 0.65 -14.42 8.60
C MET A 1 1.53 -15.22 7.64
N PRO A 2 0.99 -16.10 6.78
CA PRO A 2 1.83 -16.91 5.89
C PRO A 2 2.52 -16.09 4.79
N VAL A 3 1.92 -14.97 4.39
CA VAL A 3 2.59 -13.97 3.56
C VAL A 3 3.51 -13.14 4.45
N THR A 4 4.76 -12.96 4.04
CA THR A 4 5.73 -12.09 4.74
C THR A 4 5.56 -10.63 4.32
N ALA A 5 6.18 -9.70 5.05
CA ALA A 5 6.16 -8.28 4.69
C ALA A 5 6.80 -8.05 3.31
N GLU A 6 7.91 -8.71 3.01
CA GLU A 6 8.59 -8.62 1.72
C GLU A 6 7.72 -9.16 0.58
N GLN A 7 7.01 -10.27 0.82
CA GLN A 7 6.06 -10.82 -0.16
C GLN A 7 4.86 -9.89 -0.39
N ALA A 8 4.44 -9.15 0.64
CA ALA A 8 3.39 -8.15 0.52
C ALA A 8 3.86 -6.95 -0.30
N VAL A 9 5.08 -6.43 -0.05
CA VAL A 9 5.71 -5.38 -0.86
C VAL A 9 5.80 -5.82 -2.33
N GLU A 10 6.28 -7.04 -2.60
CA GLU A 10 6.40 -7.56 -3.97
C GLU A 10 5.03 -7.69 -4.66
N ALA A 11 4.03 -8.21 -3.95
CA ALA A 11 2.67 -8.34 -4.48
C ALA A 11 2.06 -6.97 -4.80
N ALA A 12 2.28 -5.99 -3.94
CA ALA A 12 1.81 -4.63 -4.14
C ALA A 12 2.51 -3.91 -5.30
N GLN A 13 3.85 -4.02 -5.40
CA GLN A 13 4.59 -3.45 -6.53
C GLN A 13 4.11 -4.04 -7.86
N ARG A 14 3.93 -5.36 -7.93
CA ARG A 14 3.43 -6.04 -9.13
C ARG A 14 2.03 -5.55 -9.54
N TYR A 15 1.18 -5.23 -8.56
CA TYR A 15 -0.12 -4.62 -8.82
C TYR A 15 0.03 -3.20 -9.40
N LEU A 16 0.89 -2.37 -8.82
CA LEU A 16 1.13 -1.01 -9.33
C LEU A 16 1.72 -1.03 -10.75
N ASP A 17 2.67 -1.92 -11.03
CA ASP A 17 3.25 -2.06 -12.37
C ASP A 17 2.19 -2.32 -13.45
N GLN A 18 1.12 -3.03 -13.08
CA GLN A 18 0.02 -3.37 -13.98
C GLN A 18 -1.02 -2.26 -14.14
N TYR A 19 -1.36 -1.53 -13.05
CA TYR A 19 -2.52 -0.63 -13.03
C TYR A 19 -2.19 0.85 -12.80
N LEU A 20 -1.00 1.16 -12.31
CA LEU A 20 -0.55 2.52 -11.99
C LEU A 20 0.94 2.69 -12.31
N SER A 21 1.29 2.58 -13.58
CA SER A 21 2.67 2.67 -14.05
C SER A 21 3.35 3.96 -13.57
N GLY A 22 4.62 3.84 -13.19
CA GLY A 22 5.42 4.94 -12.66
C GLY A 22 5.14 5.28 -11.19
N ALA A 23 4.33 4.49 -10.49
CA ALA A 23 4.25 4.51 -9.03
C ALA A 23 5.05 3.34 -8.44
N THR A 24 5.54 3.52 -7.22
CA THR A 24 6.22 2.49 -6.42
C THR A 24 5.50 2.30 -5.10
N VAL A 25 5.66 1.15 -4.46
CA VAL A 25 5.30 1.00 -3.04
C VAL A 25 6.48 1.35 -2.15
N GLU A 26 6.18 1.75 -0.92
CA GLU A 26 7.19 1.85 0.13
C GLU A 26 7.82 0.48 0.41
N ASP A 27 9.12 0.47 0.74
CA ASP A 27 9.90 -0.76 1.00
C ASP A 27 9.48 -1.46 2.29
N HIS A 28 8.73 -0.78 3.14
CA HIS A 28 8.20 -1.29 4.40
C HIS A 28 6.69 -1.51 4.31
N ALA A 29 6.21 -2.52 5.03
CA ALA A 29 4.80 -2.86 5.10
C ALA A 29 4.35 -2.94 6.56
N ASP A 30 3.40 -2.08 6.93
CA ASP A 30 2.88 -2.01 8.30
C ASP A 30 1.83 -3.09 8.52
N GLN A 31 2.01 -3.92 9.55
CA GLN A 31 1.05 -4.97 9.85
C GLN A 31 -0.18 -4.41 10.58
N PHE A 32 -1.36 -4.66 10.02
CA PHE A 32 -2.64 -4.25 10.60
C PHE A 32 -3.68 -5.38 10.49
N TYR A 33 -4.00 -6.03 11.62
CA TYR A 33 -5.07 -7.04 11.77
C TYR A 33 -5.33 -7.96 10.56
N GLY A 34 -4.34 -8.77 10.16
CA GLY A 34 -4.50 -9.73 9.05
C GLY A 34 -4.10 -9.18 7.68
N TYR A 35 -3.68 -7.91 7.63
CA TYR A 35 -3.22 -7.22 6.43
C TYR A 35 -1.86 -6.57 6.65
N TYR A 36 -1.25 -6.22 5.53
CA TYR A 36 -0.14 -5.29 5.43
C TYR A 36 -0.65 -4.02 4.77
N THR A 37 -0.38 -2.86 5.36
CA THR A 37 -0.67 -1.54 4.79
C THR A 37 0.61 -0.98 4.19
N LEU A 38 0.53 -0.44 2.98
CA LEU A 38 1.66 0.17 2.28
C LEU A 38 1.26 1.50 1.65
N HIS A 39 2.19 2.45 1.66
CA HIS A 39 2.06 3.69 0.91
C HIS A 39 2.41 3.48 -0.56
N ILE A 40 1.69 4.20 -1.42
CA ILE A 40 1.97 4.32 -2.85
C ILE A 40 2.71 5.64 -3.05
N LEU A 41 3.88 5.56 -3.65
CA LEU A 41 4.77 6.68 -3.91
C LEU A 41 4.78 7.02 -5.40
N ARG A 42 4.84 8.30 -5.72
CA ARG A 42 5.20 8.81 -7.05
C ARG A 42 6.12 10.00 -6.87
N ASP A 43 7.27 9.95 -7.54
CA ASP A 43 8.33 10.97 -7.41
C ASP A 43 8.78 11.20 -5.94
N GLY A 44 8.67 10.16 -5.10
CA GLY A 44 9.00 10.20 -3.67
C GLY A 44 7.90 10.72 -2.76
N GLU A 45 6.75 11.14 -3.31
CA GLU A 45 5.61 11.64 -2.55
C GLU A 45 4.53 10.57 -2.40
N THR A 46 3.92 10.47 -1.22
CA THR A 46 2.79 9.56 -0.98
C THR A 46 1.55 10.08 -1.70
N ILE A 47 1.10 9.32 -2.69
CA ILE A 47 -0.10 9.64 -3.50
C ILE A 47 -1.31 8.77 -3.13
N GLY A 48 -1.14 7.79 -2.25
CA GLY A 48 -2.20 6.90 -1.83
C GLY A 48 -1.70 5.75 -0.97
N MET A 49 -2.60 4.81 -0.70
CA MET A 49 -2.33 3.65 0.13
C MET A 49 -3.01 2.42 -0.45
N LEU A 50 -2.51 1.25 -0.09
CA LEU A 50 -3.14 -0.03 -0.37
C LEU A 50 -2.95 -0.98 0.81
N SER A 51 -3.76 -2.01 0.87
CA SER A 51 -3.54 -3.15 1.75
C SER A 51 -3.25 -4.43 0.97
N VAL A 52 -2.46 -5.32 1.54
CA VAL A 52 -2.27 -6.69 1.06
C VAL A 52 -2.76 -7.65 2.14
N ASN A 53 -3.64 -8.58 1.77
CA ASN A 53 -4.12 -9.59 2.70
C ASN A 53 -2.97 -10.56 3.05
N GLY A 54 -2.65 -10.68 4.35
CA GLY A 54 -1.52 -11.48 4.81
C GLY A 54 -1.72 -13.00 4.70
N TYR A 55 -2.91 -13.46 4.28
CA TYR A 55 -3.20 -14.87 4.09
C TYR A 55 -3.30 -15.25 2.60
N SER A 56 -3.78 -14.35 1.74
CA SER A 56 -4.03 -14.63 0.32
C SER A 56 -3.16 -13.84 -0.68
N SER A 57 -2.34 -12.89 -0.21
CA SER A 57 -1.60 -11.94 -1.05
C SER A 57 -2.46 -11.06 -1.97
N GLN A 58 -3.78 -11.01 -1.76
CA GLN A 58 -4.67 -10.13 -2.53
C GLN A 58 -4.42 -8.67 -2.19
N VAL A 59 -4.36 -7.82 -3.22
CA VAL A 59 -4.11 -6.38 -3.11
C VAL A 59 -5.43 -5.62 -3.15
N PHE A 60 -5.59 -4.68 -2.21
CA PHE A 60 -6.75 -3.83 -2.01
C PHE A 60 -6.30 -2.36 -2.07
N PRO A 61 -6.30 -1.72 -3.26
CA PRO A 61 -6.02 -0.30 -3.35
C PRO A 61 -7.07 0.51 -2.58
N HIS A 62 -6.63 1.48 -1.78
CA HIS A 62 -7.53 2.43 -1.14
C HIS A 62 -7.87 3.52 -2.16
N THR A 63 -9.13 3.62 -2.53
CA THR A 63 -9.63 4.71 -3.36
C THR A 63 -10.22 5.76 -2.44
N TRP A 64 -9.60 6.93 -2.39
CA TRP A 64 -10.22 8.09 -1.77
C TRP A 64 -11.16 8.69 -2.81
N HIS A 65 -12.44 8.86 -2.46
CA HIS A 65 -13.44 9.45 -3.35
C HIS A 65 -13.36 10.99 -3.42
N GLY A 66 -12.21 11.58 -3.11
CA GLY A 66 -11.98 13.03 -3.07
C GLY A 66 -10.50 13.38 -2.88
N ASP A 67 -10.19 14.68 -2.90
CA ASP A 67 -8.83 15.17 -2.75
C ASP A 67 -8.28 14.90 -1.34
N PHE A 68 -7.01 14.48 -1.26
CA PHE A 68 -6.28 14.45 0.00
C PHE A 68 -6.12 15.88 0.53
N ILE A 69 -6.51 16.13 1.79
CA ILE A 69 -6.45 17.47 2.41
C ILE A 69 -5.26 17.56 3.37
N GLU A 70 -5.28 16.80 4.48
CA GLU A 70 -4.13 16.65 5.39
C GLU A 70 -4.24 15.37 6.25
N MET A 71 -3.14 14.98 6.88
CA MET A 71 -3.14 14.07 8.03
C MET A 71 -3.02 14.89 9.32
N SER A 72 -3.97 14.71 10.24
CA SER A 72 -3.93 15.32 11.58
C SER A 72 -3.82 14.22 12.64
N GLU A 73 -2.84 14.32 13.54
CA GLU A 73 -2.78 13.54 14.77
C GLU A 73 -3.23 14.44 15.94
N GLU A 74 -4.09 13.94 16.83
CA GLU A 74 -4.32 14.59 18.12
C GLU A 74 -3.15 14.26 19.06
N GLU A 75 -2.57 15.29 19.67
CA GLU A 75 -1.51 15.17 20.69
C GLU A 75 -2.01 14.54 22.00
#